data_AF-A0AA36IKX6-F1
#
_entry.id   AF-A0AA36IKX6-F1
#
_cell.length_a   1.000
_cell.length_b   1.000
_cell.length_c   1.000
_cell.angle_alpha   90.00
_cell.angle_beta   90.00
_cell.angle_gamma   90.00
#
_symmetry.space_group_name_H-M   'P 1'
#
loop_
_entity.id
_entity.type
_entity.pdbx_description
1 polymer ?
#
loop_
_entity_poly.entity_id
_entity_poly.type
_entity_poly.pdbx_seq_one_letter_code
_entity_poly.pdbx_strand_id
1 'polypeptide(L)'
;MGPRLNLVAVFANFLVPWAAFGVTFWALSFSLRFSYPWLAWSIAALLLGAAGVSALAAFKWSNQSSRAAHWYHYFAWAMCISVLAGVVLGCLNYRYTMHDSYVLEMDLKLYKDVNVGQAKGQQMMDAGLVDFGSGGLDLQKAFSFIDGETYCVAPITNGQGPLPVYDFWAVGSRPSSLSRGEDGAIHAKELGGKKWAGTGRDREELPTFAAVNLRRRQEMQHPELRNYYDTMIPVAPWSRSRRQPAVICGGVPTWLWGVALCVLSNCLTALGLVTQKLAHLQVEQSGGKSRYFKQPWWMAGMAAFVLGQVANIPAMALTPQTMLSCLGGLSLVFNSAYAHVLLGERLRSSEVLVMLAMVIGAGMVVSVTPVPKTHHESTQIFGALLHRAFLLTAVGVTAFLGVLGLLAYFVATPLKPFFLGLTCAACGSYGMTFFKCGAEVISSTSRWWLNLELYMLGIIALGICAVQIHTMNLGLRIGEVVTIIPTFFALGVLFALVQAELAFGELNELRGAHNIVIFVVGVVLVLGATVALLLLHRQEEEPEDLETERLPLLHRKAGSEPTLQRSHWSLNTLSPLGLPRTSFDNIHELTLLSVTGPMGVA
;
A
#
# COMPACT_ATOMS: atom_id res chain seq x y z
N MET A 1 -24.71 -7.74 38.79
CA MET A 1 -23.58 -6.83 38.46
C MET A 1 -22.60 -7.59 37.58
N GLY A 2 -22.55 -7.28 36.28
CA GLY A 2 -21.61 -7.93 35.36
C GLY A 2 -20.16 -7.57 35.68
N PRO A 3 -19.18 -8.42 35.32
CA PRO A 3 -17.78 -8.13 35.56
C PRO A 3 -17.37 -6.88 34.77
N ARG A 4 -16.88 -5.84 35.46
CA ARG A 4 -16.34 -4.64 34.83
C ARG A 4 -15.07 -5.03 34.05
N LEU A 5 -15.11 -4.89 32.73
CA LEU A 5 -13.96 -5.12 31.85
C LEU A 5 -12.91 -4.05 32.17
N ASN A 6 -11.71 -4.45 32.59
CA ASN A 6 -10.63 -3.50 32.82
C ASN A 6 -10.00 -3.13 31.47
N LEU A 7 -10.54 -2.11 30.81
CA LEU A 7 -10.08 -1.60 29.51
C LEU A 7 -8.56 -1.36 29.48
N VAL A 8 -7.98 -0.86 30.57
CA VAL A 8 -6.53 -0.60 30.67
C VAL A 8 -5.73 -1.90 30.54
N ALA A 9 -6.17 -2.96 31.22
CA ALA A 9 -5.53 -4.26 31.11
C ALA A 9 -5.67 -4.87 29.71
N VAL A 10 -6.82 -4.67 29.04
CA VAL A 10 -7.04 -5.14 27.66
C VAL A 10 -6.11 -4.43 26.68
N PHE A 11 -6.03 -3.10 26.74
CA PHE A 11 -5.14 -2.32 25.89
C PHE A 11 -3.66 -2.65 26.15
N ALA A 12 -3.25 -2.80 27.41
CA ALA A 12 -1.88 -3.18 27.74
C ALA A 12 -1.51 -4.57 27.19
N ASN A 13 -2.44 -5.53 27.28
CA ASN A 13 -2.24 -6.88 26.76
C ASN A 13 -2.11 -6.96 25.23
N PHE A 14 -2.65 -5.99 24.51
CA PHE A 14 -2.57 -5.95 23.06
C PHE A 14 -1.40 -5.09 22.56
N LEU A 15 -1.24 -3.88 23.11
CA LEU A 15 -0.29 -2.89 22.60
C LEU A 15 1.15 -3.17 23.03
N VAL A 16 1.38 -3.66 24.24
CA VAL A 16 2.75 -3.86 24.77
C VAL A 16 3.49 -4.98 24.03
N PRO A 17 2.91 -6.17 23.79
CA PRO A 17 3.55 -7.18 22.95
C PRO A 17 3.82 -6.72 21.52
N TRP A 18 2.91 -5.92 20.95
CA TRP A 18 3.10 -5.34 19.61
C TRP A 18 4.26 -4.34 19.58
N ALA A 19 4.35 -3.46 20.57
CA ALA A 19 5.47 -2.53 20.70
C ALA A 19 6.80 -3.29 20.91
N ALA A 20 6.80 -4.34 21.73
CA ALA A 20 7.97 -5.18 21.96
C ALA A 20 8.46 -5.87 20.67
N PHE A 21 7.55 -6.40 19.85
CA PHE A 21 7.87 -6.90 18.51
C PHE A 21 8.48 -5.82 17.63
N GLY A 22 7.84 -4.65 17.53
CA GLY A 22 8.30 -3.56 16.67
C GLY A 22 9.70 -3.07 17.05
N VAL A 23 9.97 -2.91 18.35
CA VAL A 23 11.28 -2.46 18.86
C VAL A 23 12.36 -3.52 18.61
N THR A 24 12.09 -4.79 18.88
CA THR A 24 13.07 -5.87 18.62
C THR A 24 13.34 -6.06 17.14
N PHE A 25 12.30 -6.06 16.31
CA PHE A 25 12.43 -6.15 14.86
C PHE A 25 13.26 -4.99 14.32
N TRP A 26 12.92 -3.75 14.67
CA TRP A 26 13.65 -2.57 14.22
C TRP A 26 15.14 -2.61 14.64
N ALA A 27 15.40 -2.90 15.91
CA ALA A 27 16.76 -2.93 16.46
C ALA A 27 17.65 -3.97 15.74
N LEU A 28 17.08 -5.13 15.39
CA LEU A 28 17.81 -6.23 14.75
C LEU A 28 17.75 -6.24 13.23
N SER A 29 16.96 -5.36 12.60
CA SER A 29 16.75 -5.33 11.14
C SER A 29 17.51 -4.22 10.42
N PHE A 30 17.71 -3.05 11.03
CA PHE A 30 18.16 -1.85 10.33
C PHE A 30 19.56 -1.40 10.77
N SER A 31 19.91 -0.14 10.46
CA SER A 31 21.23 0.45 10.67
C SER A 31 21.77 0.31 12.11
N LEU A 32 20.92 0.24 13.14
CA LEU A 32 21.37 0.07 14.52
C LEU A 32 22.18 -1.22 14.71
N ARG A 33 21.76 -2.33 14.09
CA ARG A 33 22.49 -3.60 14.14
C ARG A 33 23.82 -3.54 13.41
N PHE A 34 23.88 -2.77 12.33
CA PHE A 34 25.10 -2.62 11.53
C PHE A 34 26.12 -1.73 12.27
N SER A 35 25.71 -0.55 12.74
CA SER A 35 26.60 0.41 13.42
C SER A 35 26.97 0.00 14.84
N TYR A 36 26.03 -0.56 15.60
CA TYR A 36 26.21 -0.91 17.01
C TYR A 36 25.59 -2.28 17.33
N PRO A 37 26.20 -3.37 16.86
CA PRO A 37 25.64 -4.73 17.03
C PRO A 37 25.43 -5.09 18.50
N TRP A 38 26.35 -4.68 19.38
CA TRP A 38 26.23 -4.92 20.82
C TRP A 38 24.98 -4.25 21.42
N LEU A 39 24.64 -3.04 20.97
CA LEU A 39 23.48 -2.30 21.47
C LEU A 39 22.17 -2.92 20.98
N ALA A 40 22.12 -3.32 19.70
CA ALA A 40 20.97 -4.00 19.11
C ALA A 40 20.64 -5.32 19.84
N TRP A 41 21.65 -6.14 20.11
CA TRP A 41 21.48 -7.38 20.90
C TRP A 41 21.15 -7.11 22.36
N SER A 42 21.67 -6.03 22.95
CA SER A 42 21.34 -5.65 24.33
C SER A 42 19.85 -5.29 24.47
N ILE A 43 19.28 -4.57 23.49
CA ILE A 43 17.85 -4.25 23.46
C ILE A 43 16.99 -5.51 23.36
N ALA A 44 17.37 -6.44 22.47
CA ALA A 44 16.68 -7.72 22.32
C ALA A 44 16.76 -8.56 23.61
N ALA A 45 17.93 -8.63 24.25
CA ALA A 45 18.14 -9.35 25.50
C ALA A 45 17.32 -8.75 26.65
N LEU A 46 17.22 -7.43 26.74
CA LEU A 46 16.39 -6.75 27.75
C LEU A 46 14.90 -7.08 27.57
N LEU A 47 14.40 -7.05 26.33
CA LEU A 47 13.00 -7.39 26.05
C LEU A 47 12.70 -8.89 26.23
N LEU A 48 13.67 -9.77 25.96
CA LEU A 48 13.58 -11.19 26.33
C LEU A 48 13.55 -11.38 27.85
N GLY A 49 14.37 -10.61 28.58
CA GLY A 49 14.35 -10.60 30.05
C GLY A 49 13.00 -10.13 30.59
N ALA A 50 12.42 -9.07 30.01
CA ALA A 50 11.07 -8.59 30.37
C ALA A 50 9.99 -9.65 30.08
N ALA A 51 10.07 -10.35 28.95
CA ALA A 51 9.20 -11.47 28.64
C ALA A 51 9.36 -12.61 29.67
N GLY A 52 10.59 -12.95 30.05
CA GLY A 52 10.89 -13.92 31.11
C GLY A 52 10.32 -13.54 32.47
N VAL A 53 10.49 -12.27 32.90
CA VAL A 53 9.89 -11.75 34.14
C VAL A 53 8.37 -11.83 34.08
N SER A 54 7.76 -11.52 32.94
CA SER A 54 6.31 -11.62 32.77
C SER A 54 5.81 -13.07 32.84
N ALA A 55 6.58 -14.04 32.33
CA ALA A 55 6.28 -15.46 32.44
C ALA A 55 6.41 -15.98 33.88
N LEU A 56 7.44 -15.54 34.62
CA LEU A 56 7.60 -15.86 36.04
C LEU A 56 6.48 -15.26 36.89
N ALA A 57 6.07 -14.02 36.60
CA ALA A 57 4.94 -13.37 37.25
C ALA A 57 3.62 -14.13 36.98
N ALA A 58 3.40 -14.55 35.72
CA ALA A 58 2.25 -15.36 35.35
C ALA A 58 2.24 -16.71 36.08
N PHE A 59 3.38 -17.40 36.18
CA PHE A 59 3.49 -18.68 36.88
C PHE A 59 3.23 -18.53 38.38
N LYS A 60 3.78 -17.50 39.02
CA LYS A 60 3.56 -17.22 40.45
C LYS A 60 2.08 -16.91 40.74
N TRP A 61 1.40 -16.19 39.86
CA TRP A 61 -0.01 -15.82 40.03
C TRP A 61 -0.98 -16.89 39.54
N SER A 62 -0.51 -17.89 38.79
CA SER A 62 -1.26 -19.11 38.45
C SER A 62 -1.70 -19.88 39.70
N ASN A 63 -0.89 -19.83 40.77
CA ASN A 63 -1.15 -20.53 42.02
C ASN A 63 -2.25 -19.87 42.88
N GLN A 64 -2.76 -18.70 42.48
CA GLN A 64 -3.91 -18.05 43.11
C GLN A 64 -5.11 -18.15 42.16
N SER A 65 -6.12 -18.94 42.54
CA SER A 65 -7.33 -19.22 41.75
C SER A 65 -8.23 -17.98 41.58
N SER A 66 -7.76 -17.01 40.82
CA SER A 66 -8.44 -15.74 40.54
C SER A 66 -8.55 -15.55 39.02
N ARG A 67 -9.71 -15.08 38.56
CA ARG A 67 -10.01 -14.80 37.14
C ARG A 67 -8.98 -13.87 36.47
N ALA A 68 -8.31 -13.03 37.26
CA ALA A 68 -7.23 -12.14 36.83
C ALA A 68 -5.98 -12.89 36.34
N ALA A 69 -5.71 -14.10 36.83
CA ALA A 69 -4.52 -14.88 36.47
C ALA A 69 -4.43 -15.15 34.96
N HIS A 70 -5.57 -15.36 34.28
CA HIS A 70 -5.60 -15.64 32.83
C HIS A 70 -5.05 -14.48 31.98
N TRP A 71 -5.24 -13.22 32.40
CA TRP A 71 -4.70 -12.06 31.69
C TRP A 71 -3.17 -12.03 31.74
N TYR A 72 -2.57 -12.42 32.85
CA TYR A 72 -1.11 -12.50 32.98
C TYR A 72 -0.51 -13.63 32.15
N HIS A 73 -1.22 -14.75 32.01
CA HIS A 73 -0.77 -15.86 31.16
C HIS A 73 -0.81 -15.46 29.68
N TYR A 74 -1.90 -14.82 29.24
CA TYR A 74 -1.98 -14.28 27.88
C TYR A 74 -0.86 -13.26 27.62
N PHE A 75 -0.66 -12.31 28.54
CA PHE A 75 0.40 -11.30 28.45
C PHE A 75 1.78 -11.94 28.26
N ALA A 76 2.10 -12.94 29.09
CA ALA A 76 3.38 -13.63 29.07
C ALA A 76 3.61 -14.37 27.74
N TRP A 77 2.61 -15.12 27.26
CA TRP A 77 2.70 -15.81 25.98
C TRP A 77 2.84 -14.83 24.81
N ALA A 78 2.03 -13.77 24.79
CA ALA A 78 2.09 -12.75 23.76
C ALA A 78 3.46 -12.05 23.75
N MET A 79 3.99 -11.67 24.90
CA MET A 79 5.32 -11.06 25.02
C MET A 79 6.43 -12.01 24.53
N CYS A 80 6.41 -13.27 24.92
CA CYS A 80 7.40 -14.25 24.47
C CYS A 80 7.35 -14.44 22.95
N ILE A 81 6.16 -14.64 22.38
CA ILE A 81 5.98 -14.82 20.93
C ILE A 81 6.44 -13.57 20.19
N SER A 82 6.01 -12.38 20.62
CA SER A 82 6.38 -11.11 20.00
C SER A 82 7.88 -10.88 19.96
N VAL A 83 8.57 -11.07 21.08
CA VAL A 83 10.02 -10.83 21.16
C VAL A 83 10.79 -11.88 20.34
N LEU A 84 10.40 -13.16 20.39
CA LEU A 84 11.02 -14.21 19.58
C LEU A 84 10.80 -13.98 18.08
N ALA A 85 9.58 -13.64 17.68
CA ALA A 85 9.26 -13.33 16.29
C ALA A 85 10.04 -12.10 15.81
N GLY A 86 10.16 -11.06 16.64
CA GLY A 86 10.95 -9.85 16.32
C GLY A 86 12.43 -10.16 16.13
N VAL A 87 13.01 -11.04 16.96
CA VAL A 87 14.39 -11.50 16.82
C VAL A 87 14.59 -12.29 15.53
N VAL A 88 13.74 -13.29 15.27
CA VAL A 88 13.85 -14.15 14.08
C VAL A 88 13.65 -13.34 12.80
N LEU A 89 12.53 -12.62 12.68
CA LEU A 89 12.21 -11.84 11.49
C LEU A 89 13.20 -10.69 11.28
N GLY A 90 13.63 -10.02 12.36
CA GLY A 90 14.65 -8.98 12.28
C GLY A 90 15.99 -9.52 11.78
N CYS A 91 16.38 -10.72 12.23
CA CYS A 91 17.59 -11.38 11.73
C CYS A 91 17.51 -11.83 10.28
N LEU A 92 16.37 -12.37 9.86
CA LEU A 92 16.15 -12.75 8.48
C LEU A 92 16.20 -11.51 7.58
N ASN A 93 15.49 -10.43 7.93
CA ASN A 93 15.49 -9.22 7.11
C ASN A 93 16.86 -8.54 7.05
N TYR A 94 17.60 -8.52 8.17
CA TYR A 94 18.96 -8.01 8.17
C TYR A 94 19.86 -8.80 7.23
N ARG A 95 19.83 -10.14 7.31
CA ARG A 95 20.75 -11.00 6.54
C ARG A 95 20.43 -11.04 5.06
N TYR A 96 19.16 -11.08 4.69
CA TYR A 96 18.75 -11.28 3.29
C TYR A 96 18.50 -9.99 2.53
N THR A 97 18.23 -8.88 3.21
CA THR A 97 17.84 -7.63 2.54
C THR A 97 18.81 -6.49 2.85
N MET A 98 19.13 -6.27 4.13
CA MET A 98 19.77 -5.02 4.56
C MET A 98 21.30 -5.10 4.62
N HIS A 99 21.87 -6.28 4.92
CA HIS A 99 23.31 -6.44 5.15
C HIS A 99 24.12 -6.03 3.92
N ASP A 100 23.79 -6.57 2.76
CA ASP A 100 24.53 -6.32 1.53
C ASP A 100 24.43 -4.85 1.12
N SER A 101 23.26 -4.22 1.32
CA SER A 101 23.06 -2.79 1.05
C SER A 101 23.98 -1.91 1.91
N TYR A 102 24.09 -2.19 3.21
CA TYR A 102 24.94 -1.40 4.11
C TYR A 102 26.44 -1.65 3.92
N VAL A 103 26.81 -2.88 3.54
CA VAL A 103 28.22 -3.21 3.22
C VAL A 103 28.65 -2.47 1.95
N LEU A 104 27.81 -2.49 0.91
CA LEU A 104 28.06 -1.74 -0.32
C LEU A 104 28.24 -0.24 -0.02
N GLU A 105 27.32 0.38 0.74
CA GLU A 105 27.42 1.81 1.05
C GLU A 105 28.71 2.21 1.81
N MET A 106 29.28 1.29 2.61
CA MET A 106 30.47 1.55 3.44
C MET A 106 31.80 1.19 2.78
N ASP A 107 31.82 0.22 1.86
CA ASP A 107 33.04 -0.23 1.16
C ASP A 107 33.37 0.61 -0.08
N LEU A 108 32.37 1.33 -0.61
CA LEU A 108 32.47 2.10 -1.84
C LEU A 108 33.16 3.47 -1.58
N LYS A 109 34.38 3.65 -2.13
CA LYS A 109 35.22 4.83 -1.88
C LYS A 109 34.81 6.06 -2.69
N LEU A 110 34.98 7.24 -2.10
CA LEU A 110 34.87 8.52 -2.80
C LEU A 110 36.24 8.97 -3.32
N TYR A 111 36.41 9.00 -4.64
CA TYR A 111 37.58 9.60 -5.30
C TYR A 111 37.23 11.03 -5.73
N LYS A 112 38.08 11.99 -5.37
CA LYS A 112 37.92 13.42 -5.73
C LYS A 112 39.01 13.84 -6.70
N ASP A 113 38.68 14.81 -7.55
CA ASP A 113 39.59 15.45 -8.50
C ASP A 113 40.33 14.46 -9.41
N VAL A 114 39.62 13.41 -9.85
CA VAL A 114 40.18 12.41 -10.76
C VAL A 114 40.47 13.02 -12.12
N ASN A 115 41.72 12.86 -12.57
CA ASN A 115 42.15 13.26 -13.90
C ASN A 115 41.92 12.12 -14.91
N VAL A 116 40.99 12.35 -15.82
CA VAL A 116 40.52 11.39 -16.81
C VAL A 116 41.63 10.89 -17.76
N GLY A 117 42.64 11.72 -18.05
CA GLY A 117 43.71 11.37 -18.98
C GLY A 117 44.90 10.63 -18.35
N GLN A 118 44.97 10.57 -17.02
CA GLN A 118 46.07 9.96 -16.28
C GLN A 118 45.62 8.75 -15.45
N ALA A 119 44.41 8.78 -14.94
CA ALA A 119 43.89 7.74 -14.08
C ALA A 119 43.31 6.59 -14.90
N LYS A 120 43.54 5.36 -14.44
CA LYS A 120 43.01 4.16 -15.09
C LYS A 120 41.75 3.67 -14.40
N GLY A 121 40.76 3.21 -15.15
CA GLY A 121 39.50 2.68 -14.60
C GLY A 121 39.73 1.50 -13.64
N GLN A 122 40.76 0.69 -13.90
CA GLN A 122 41.16 -0.44 -13.04
C GLN A 122 41.54 -0.03 -11.60
N GLN A 123 42.00 1.21 -11.39
CA GLN A 123 42.37 1.71 -10.06
C GLN A 123 41.15 2.13 -9.22
N MET A 124 39.95 2.17 -9.82
CA MET A 124 38.73 2.72 -9.23
C MET A 124 37.58 1.70 -9.25
N MET A 125 37.92 0.41 -9.28
CA MET A 125 36.93 -0.68 -9.22
C MET A 125 36.22 -0.75 -7.86
N ASP A 126 36.75 -0.08 -6.83
CA ASP A 126 36.17 0.06 -5.49
C ASP A 126 35.49 1.43 -5.28
N ALA A 127 35.33 2.23 -6.34
CA ALA A 127 34.78 3.57 -6.25
C ALA A 127 33.25 3.57 -6.14
N GLY A 128 32.76 4.10 -5.03
CA GLY A 128 31.37 4.50 -4.85
C GLY A 128 31.04 5.73 -5.63
N LEU A 129 31.97 6.67 -5.69
CA LEU A 129 31.69 7.94 -6.30
C LEU A 129 32.97 8.56 -6.80
N VAL A 130 32.95 9.00 -8.06
CA VAL A 130 34.10 9.61 -8.72
C VAL A 130 33.75 11.06 -9.05
N ASP A 131 34.47 12.01 -8.45
CA ASP A 131 34.43 13.43 -8.80
C ASP A 131 35.58 13.69 -9.78
N PHE A 132 35.24 14.07 -11.01
CA PHE A 132 36.23 14.46 -12.01
C PHE A 132 36.56 15.94 -11.83
N GLY A 133 37.83 16.27 -11.59
CA GLY A 133 38.22 17.66 -11.29
C GLY A 133 38.07 18.60 -12.49
N SER A 134 38.37 18.10 -13.70
CA SER A 134 38.07 18.75 -14.98
C SER A 134 37.50 17.70 -15.93
N GLY A 135 36.18 17.74 -16.13
CA GLY A 135 35.43 16.68 -16.82
C GLY A 135 34.30 17.27 -17.67
N GLY A 136 34.23 16.88 -18.94
CA GLY A 136 33.18 17.20 -19.89
C GLY A 136 32.87 15.98 -20.76
N LEU A 137 31.64 15.89 -21.27
CA LEU A 137 31.23 14.80 -22.16
C LEU A 137 31.64 15.11 -23.60
N ASP A 138 32.33 14.18 -24.25
CA ASP A 138 32.59 14.28 -25.69
C ASP A 138 31.45 13.64 -26.47
N LEU A 139 30.46 14.46 -26.80
CA LEU A 139 29.25 14.04 -27.52
C LEU A 139 29.56 13.60 -28.96
N GLN A 140 30.70 13.96 -29.54
CA GLN A 140 31.07 13.52 -30.88
C GLN A 140 31.38 12.02 -30.94
N LYS A 141 31.69 11.42 -29.78
CA LYS A 141 31.93 9.99 -29.60
C LYS A 141 30.81 9.29 -28.84
N ALA A 142 29.66 9.93 -28.69
CA ALA A 142 28.50 9.30 -28.09
C ALA A 142 27.95 8.20 -29.01
N PHE A 143 27.53 7.09 -28.41
CA PHE A 143 26.92 5.96 -29.11
C PHE A 143 25.72 5.46 -28.31
N SER A 144 24.78 4.78 -28.97
CA SER A 144 23.67 4.13 -28.29
C SER A 144 23.58 2.67 -28.67
N PHE A 145 23.35 1.79 -27.70
CA PHE A 145 23.13 0.37 -27.94
C PHE A 145 21.85 -0.10 -27.24
N ILE A 146 21.29 -1.22 -27.70
CA ILE A 146 20.04 -1.77 -27.19
C ILE A 146 20.33 -3.14 -26.58
N ASP A 147 20.04 -3.28 -25.30
CA ASP A 147 20.08 -4.55 -24.57
C ASP A 147 18.90 -4.57 -23.58
N GLY A 148 17.72 -4.97 -24.05
CA GLY A 148 16.45 -4.78 -23.35
C GLY A 148 15.93 -3.34 -23.42
N GLU A 149 16.64 -2.38 -22.84
CA GLU A 149 16.38 -0.93 -22.96
C GLU A 149 17.44 -0.23 -23.86
N THR A 150 17.14 0.97 -24.36
CA THR A 150 18.12 1.78 -25.10
C THR A 150 19.05 2.53 -24.14
N TYR A 151 20.34 2.23 -24.21
CA TYR A 151 21.39 2.90 -23.47
C TYR A 151 22.12 3.90 -24.35
N CYS A 152 22.26 5.13 -23.88
CA CYS A 152 23.13 6.15 -24.46
C CYS A 152 24.42 6.21 -23.66
N VAL A 153 25.56 6.13 -24.35
CA VAL A 153 26.90 6.21 -23.74
C VAL A 153 27.70 7.35 -24.34
N ALA A 154 28.42 8.10 -23.50
CA ALA A 154 29.33 9.16 -23.94
C ALA A 154 30.62 9.15 -23.11
N PRO A 155 31.81 9.26 -23.73
CA PRO A 155 33.05 9.27 -22.99
C PRO A 155 33.23 10.57 -22.20
N ILE A 156 33.77 10.45 -20.99
CA ILE A 156 34.16 11.59 -20.16
C ILE A 156 35.57 12.02 -20.62
N THR A 157 35.79 13.32 -20.75
CA THR A 157 37.06 13.91 -21.21
C THR A 157 37.43 15.13 -20.37
N ASN A 158 38.66 15.62 -20.45
CA ASN A 158 39.09 16.85 -19.76
C ASN A 158 38.82 18.13 -20.59
N GLY A 159 38.08 18.04 -21.70
CA GLY A 159 37.83 19.16 -22.63
C GLY A 159 39.05 19.62 -23.45
N GLN A 160 40.21 18.99 -23.30
CA GLN A 160 41.45 19.33 -24.00
C GLN A 160 41.81 18.24 -25.02
N GLY A 161 41.20 18.30 -26.20
CA GLY A 161 41.58 17.44 -27.33
C GLY A 161 41.42 15.93 -27.08
N PRO A 162 41.91 15.08 -28.00
CA PRO A 162 41.79 13.63 -27.89
C PRO A 162 42.67 13.09 -26.74
N LEU A 163 42.07 12.26 -25.88
CA LEU A 163 42.76 11.58 -24.79
C LEU A 163 43.55 10.36 -25.29
N PRO A 164 44.67 10.00 -24.63
CA PRO A 164 45.44 8.81 -24.97
C PRO A 164 44.70 7.50 -24.66
N VAL A 165 43.82 7.50 -23.66
CA VAL A 165 42.99 6.35 -23.24
C VAL A 165 41.61 6.85 -22.80
N TYR A 166 40.56 6.12 -23.18
CA TYR A 166 39.16 6.41 -22.82
C TYR A 166 38.61 5.36 -21.86
N ASP A 167 38.98 5.47 -20.58
CA ASP A 167 38.57 4.50 -19.54
C ASP A 167 37.23 4.85 -18.87
N PHE A 168 36.78 6.12 -18.93
CA PHE A 168 35.59 6.59 -18.23
C PHE A 168 34.46 6.97 -19.18
N TRP A 169 33.29 6.37 -18.99
CA TRP A 169 32.10 6.57 -19.83
C TRP A 169 30.89 6.88 -18.95
N ALA A 170 30.09 7.87 -19.37
CA ALA A 170 28.78 8.13 -18.81
C ALA A 170 27.74 7.32 -19.57
N VAL A 171 26.84 6.65 -18.86
CA VAL A 171 25.78 5.81 -19.42
C VAL A 171 24.43 6.26 -18.87
N GLY A 172 23.40 6.36 -19.72
CA GLY A 172 22.04 6.66 -19.32
C GLY A 172 21.02 5.79 -20.05
N SER A 173 19.99 5.31 -19.33
CA SER A 173 18.83 4.64 -19.92
C SER A 173 17.70 5.66 -20.13
N ARG A 174 17.09 5.62 -21.33
CA ARG A 174 16.00 6.47 -21.87
C ARG A 174 16.39 7.63 -22.82
N PRO A 175 15.64 7.81 -23.93
CA PRO A 175 15.92 8.78 -24.98
C PRO A 175 15.71 10.26 -24.57
N SER A 176 15.16 10.55 -23.39
CA SER A 176 15.00 11.90 -22.86
C SER A 176 16.25 12.46 -22.16
N SER A 177 17.30 11.65 -22.00
CA SER A 177 18.57 12.10 -21.38
C SER A 177 19.56 12.69 -22.38
N LEU A 178 19.42 12.39 -23.67
CA LEU A 178 20.16 13.02 -24.78
C LEU A 178 19.26 13.06 -26.04
N SER A 179 18.55 14.16 -26.26
CA SER A 179 17.73 14.33 -27.48
C SER A 179 18.51 15.02 -28.60
N ARG A 180 18.40 14.47 -29.82
CA ARG A 180 18.97 14.99 -31.06
C ARG A 180 18.07 16.11 -31.61
N GLY A 181 18.58 17.33 -31.73
CA GLY A 181 17.89 18.45 -32.37
C GLY A 181 17.98 18.42 -33.90
N GLU A 182 17.03 19.06 -34.58
CA GLU A 182 16.85 19.05 -36.05
C GLU A 182 18.02 19.66 -36.86
N ASP A 183 19.04 20.23 -36.22
CA ASP A 183 20.25 20.75 -36.86
C ASP A 183 21.43 19.76 -36.85
N GLY A 184 21.23 18.53 -36.38
CA GLY A 184 22.29 17.53 -36.26
C GLY A 184 23.27 17.78 -35.10
N ALA A 185 23.05 18.82 -34.29
CA ALA A 185 23.75 19.07 -33.04
C ALA A 185 22.97 18.52 -31.84
N ILE A 186 23.64 17.77 -30.95
CA ILE A 186 23.09 17.30 -29.67
C ILE A 186 23.29 18.41 -28.64
N HIS A 187 22.20 18.99 -28.14
CA HIS A 187 22.27 19.93 -27.02
C HIS A 187 22.20 19.14 -25.70
N ALA A 188 23.32 19.12 -24.97
CA ALA A 188 23.28 18.75 -23.55
C ALA A 188 22.58 19.89 -22.78
N LYS A 189 21.44 19.59 -22.15
CA LYS A 189 20.90 20.46 -21.13
C LYS A 189 21.88 20.40 -19.95
N GLU A 190 22.52 21.53 -19.63
CA GLU A 190 23.39 21.69 -18.46
C GLU A 190 22.66 21.22 -17.19
N LEU A 191 22.95 19.99 -16.78
CA LEU A 191 22.59 19.48 -15.47
C LEU A 191 23.77 19.82 -14.54
N GLY A 192 23.58 20.93 -13.82
CA GLY A 192 24.49 21.41 -12.78
C GLY A 192 24.90 20.29 -11.83
N GLY A 193 26.21 20.24 -11.56
CA GLY A 193 26.93 19.05 -11.12
C GLY A 193 26.40 18.31 -9.90
N LYS A 194 26.44 16.97 -10.01
CA LYS A 194 26.61 15.92 -8.97
C LYS A 194 26.44 14.54 -9.67
N LYS A 195 27.49 13.72 -9.75
CA LYS A 195 27.87 12.59 -8.85
C LYS A 195 27.01 11.32 -9.04
N TRP A 196 27.60 10.23 -9.56
CA TRP A 196 26.97 8.91 -9.73
C TRP A 196 27.86 7.74 -9.28
N ALA A 197 27.22 6.76 -8.66
CA ALA A 197 27.73 5.48 -8.15
C ALA A 197 27.17 4.33 -8.97
N GLY A 198 27.88 3.22 -9.09
CA GLY A 198 27.32 2.00 -9.68
C GLY A 198 27.89 0.72 -9.11
N THR A 199 27.12 -0.37 -9.22
CA THR A 199 27.54 -1.75 -9.52
C THR A 199 26.30 -2.66 -9.50
N GLY A 200 26.18 -3.49 -10.53
CA GLY A 200 25.22 -4.58 -10.63
C GLY A 200 25.93 -5.92 -10.77
N ARG A 201 25.16 -7.01 -10.73
CA ARG A 201 25.48 -8.24 -11.48
C ARG A 201 24.26 -9.18 -11.53
N ASP A 202 23.66 -9.29 -12.70
CA ASP A 202 22.98 -10.50 -13.15
C ASP A 202 23.96 -11.35 -13.99
N ARG A 203 23.81 -12.67 -13.90
CA ARG A 203 24.30 -13.62 -14.89
C ARG A 203 23.20 -14.66 -15.13
N GLU A 204 22.67 -14.65 -16.34
CA GLU A 204 22.03 -15.81 -16.97
C GLU A 204 23.08 -16.71 -17.65
N GLU A 205 22.69 -17.97 -17.85
CA GLU A 205 22.95 -18.92 -18.95
C GLU A 205 23.00 -20.35 -18.36
N LEU A 206 22.45 -21.45 -18.90
CA LEU A 206 21.62 -21.85 -20.06
C LEU A 206 21.29 -23.38 -19.82
N PRO A 207 20.61 -24.13 -20.72
CA PRO A 207 19.67 -25.21 -20.38
C PRO A 207 20.22 -26.65 -20.51
N THR A 208 19.48 -27.64 -20.01
CA THR A 208 19.67 -29.06 -20.43
C THR A 208 18.37 -29.87 -20.41
N PHE A 209 18.26 -30.74 -21.42
CA PHE A 209 17.15 -31.58 -21.86
C PHE A 209 17.03 -32.95 -21.12
N ALA A 210 15.83 -33.56 -21.27
CA ALA A 210 15.46 -35.00 -21.18
C ALA A 210 15.40 -35.63 -19.76
N ALA A 211 14.45 -36.52 -19.41
CA ALA A 211 13.80 -37.55 -20.22
C ALA A 211 12.38 -37.95 -19.78
N VAL A 212 11.68 -38.53 -20.75
CA VAL A 212 10.38 -39.19 -20.78
C VAL A 212 10.37 -40.47 -19.94
N ASN A 213 9.25 -40.76 -19.25
CA ASN A 213 8.76 -42.13 -19.13
C ASN A 213 7.21 -42.16 -19.09
N LEU A 214 6.65 -42.83 -20.11
CA LEU A 214 5.24 -43.21 -20.27
C LEU A 214 5.14 -44.74 -20.23
N ARG A 215 3.99 -45.25 -19.76
CA ARG A 215 3.51 -46.65 -19.56
C ARG A 215 3.75 -47.18 -18.15
N ARG A 216 2.73 -47.68 -17.45
CA ARG A 216 1.82 -48.78 -17.88
C ARG A 216 0.40 -48.63 -17.28
N ARG A 217 -0.61 -48.99 -18.08
CA ARG A 217 -2.02 -49.25 -17.72
C ARG A 217 -2.20 -50.71 -17.25
N GLN A 218 -3.24 -50.93 -16.42
CA GLN A 218 -3.97 -52.19 -16.11
C GLN A 218 -3.17 -53.23 -15.28
N GLU A 219 -3.66 -53.92 -14.24
CA GLU A 219 -4.98 -54.42 -13.76
C GLU A 219 -4.96 -54.39 -12.20
N MET A 220 -6.04 -54.20 -11.44
CA MET A 220 -7.01 -55.22 -10.98
C MET A 220 -8.18 -54.46 -10.32
N GLN A 221 -9.42 -54.54 -10.83
CA GLN A 221 -10.50 -55.38 -10.29
C GLN A 221 -10.64 -55.36 -8.76
N HIS A 222 -11.65 -54.64 -8.24
CA HIS A 222 -12.56 -55.11 -7.19
C HIS A 222 -13.77 -54.16 -7.06
N PRO A 223 -15.03 -54.66 -7.08
CA PRO A 223 -16.23 -53.83 -7.17
C PRO A 223 -17.04 -53.82 -5.86
N GLU A 224 -16.57 -53.17 -4.80
CA GLU A 224 -17.43 -52.93 -3.63
C GLU A 224 -17.08 -51.59 -2.98
N LEU A 225 -17.89 -50.56 -3.22
CA LEU A 225 -18.06 -49.34 -2.39
C LEU A 225 -19.06 -48.36 -3.07
N ARG A 226 -20.14 -48.89 -3.65
CA ARG A 226 -21.21 -48.11 -4.31
C ARG A 226 -22.51 -48.11 -3.50
N ASN A 227 -22.43 -48.02 -2.17
CA ASN A 227 -23.61 -47.98 -1.28
C ASN A 227 -23.31 -47.25 0.05
N TYR A 228 -22.87 -45.99 -0.01
CA TYR A 228 -22.73 -45.18 1.22
C TYR A 228 -23.14 -43.70 1.07
N TYR A 229 -23.89 -43.33 0.02
CA TYR A 229 -24.33 -41.94 -0.19
C TYR A 229 -25.85 -41.73 -0.26
N ASP A 230 -26.68 -42.76 -0.02
CA ASP A 230 -28.13 -42.69 -0.24
C ASP A 230 -29.02 -42.81 1.02
N THR A 231 -28.50 -42.51 2.22
CA THR A 231 -29.35 -42.37 3.42
C THR A 231 -29.53 -40.92 3.83
N MET A 232 -30.64 -40.39 3.31
CA MET A 232 -31.42 -39.22 3.74
C MET A 232 -31.29 -38.87 5.23
N ILE A 233 -30.97 -37.61 5.51
CA ILE A 233 -31.36 -36.92 6.76
C ILE A 233 -32.44 -35.90 6.37
N PRO A 234 -33.63 -35.94 7.00
CA PRO A 234 -34.72 -35.03 6.67
C PRO A 234 -34.38 -33.60 7.13
N VAL A 235 -34.69 -32.64 6.27
CA VAL A 235 -34.65 -31.21 6.57
C VAL A 235 -35.71 -30.95 7.65
N ALA A 236 -35.30 -30.77 8.90
CA ALA A 236 -36.20 -30.43 9.99
C ALA A 236 -36.79 -29.02 9.75
N PRO A 237 -38.10 -28.82 9.97
CA PRO A 237 -38.72 -27.51 9.81
C PRO A 237 -38.23 -26.59 10.93
N TRP A 238 -37.88 -25.37 10.52
CA TRP A 238 -37.48 -24.23 11.35
C TRP A 238 -38.20 -24.21 12.70
N SER A 239 -37.44 -24.44 13.78
CA SER A 239 -37.95 -24.20 15.12
C SER A 239 -38.11 -22.68 15.30
N ARG A 240 -39.29 -22.26 15.75
CA ARG A 240 -39.56 -20.88 16.18
C ARG A 240 -38.65 -20.55 17.36
N SER A 241 -37.48 -19.98 17.07
CA SER A 241 -36.60 -19.37 18.06
C SER A 241 -37.28 -18.14 18.66
N ARG A 242 -37.23 -18.03 19.99
CA ARG A 242 -37.89 -16.98 20.80
C ARG A 242 -37.39 -15.60 20.37
N ARG A 243 -38.33 -14.68 20.13
CA ARG A 243 -38.09 -13.23 19.99
C ARG A 243 -37.32 -12.73 21.22
N GLN A 244 -36.04 -12.39 21.07
CA GLN A 244 -35.38 -11.50 22.02
C GLN A 244 -35.52 -10.05 21.53
N PRO A 245 -35.85 -9.09 22.41
CA PRO A 245 -36.03 -7.70 22.02
C PRO A 245 -34.68 -7.07 21.65
N ALA A 246 -34.71 -6.14 20.69
CA ALA A 246 -33.57 -5.30 20.34
C ALA A 246 -33.00 -4.64 21.61
N VAL A 247 -31.69 -4.75 21.81
CA VAL A 247 -31.00 -4.09 22.92
C VAL A 247 -31.06 -2.58 22.68
N ILE A 248 -31.87 -1.86 23.46
CA ILE A 248 -31.99 -0.41 23.38
C ILE A 248 -30.99 0.20 24.38
N CYS A 249 -29.89 0.78 23.88
CA CYS A 249 -28.99 1.60 24.70
C CYS A 249 -29.42 3.07 24.60
N GLY A 250 -30.04 3.60 25.66
CA GLY A 250 -30.40 5.02 25.76
C GLY A 250 -31.59 5.46 24.89
N GLY A 251 -32.48 4.55 24.48
CA GLY A 251 -33.66 4.86 23.66
C GLY A 251 -33.44 4.79 22.15
N VAL A 252 -32.19 4.63 21.69
CA VAL A 252 -31.82 4.60 20.27
C VAL A 252 -31.47 3.16 19.83
N PRO A 253 -31.95 2.71 18.66
CA PRO A 253 -31.54 1.43 18.06
C PRO A 253 -30.01 1.27 17.93
N THR A 254 -29.46 0.10 18.26
CA THR A 254 -28.01 -0.19 18.22
C THR A 254 -27.39 -0.04 16.83
N TRP A 255 -28.13 -0.34 15.77
CA TRP A 255 -27.63 -0.19 14.40
C TRP A 255 -27.36 1.28 14.02
N LEU A 256 -28.08 2.24 14.62
CA LEU A 256 -27.79 3.67 14.41
C LEU A 256 -26.46 4.08 15.05
N TRP A 257 -26.12 3.51 16.20
CA TRP A 257 -24.79 3.66 16.78
C TRP A 257 -23.71 3.07 15.88
N GLY A 258 -23.99 1.94 15.24
CA GLY A 258 -23.11 1.35 14.23
C GLY A 258 -22.89 2.27 13.02
N VAL A 259 -23.95 2.84 12.46
CA VAL A 259 -23.87 3.84 11.37
C VAL A 259 -23.09 5.07 11.80
N ALA A 260 -23.36 5.61 13.00
CA ALA A 260 -22.64 6.78 13.52
C ALA A 260 -21.13 6.49 13.71
N LEU A 261 -20.79 5.31 14.22
CA LEU A 261 -19.39 4.87 14.35
C LEU A 261 -18.73 4.67 12.99
N CYS A 262 -19.45 4.18 11.97
CA CYS A 262 -18.94 4.07 10.61
C CYS A 262 -18.65 5.44 9.99
N VAL A 263 -19.57 6.39 10.12
CA VAL A 263 -19.37 7.77 9.65
C VAL A 263 -18.20 8.43 10.37
N LEU A 264 -18.11 8.26 11.70
CA LEU A 264 -16.97 8.75 12.48
C LEU A 264 -15.65 8.10 12.06
N SER A 265 -15.65 6.80 11.80
CA SER A 265 -14.48 6.05 11.33
C SER A 265 -13.98 6.56 9.97
N ASN A 266 -14.90 6.76 9.01
CA ASN A 266 -14.57 7.30 7.69
C ASN A 266 -14.04 8.73 7.78
N CYS A 267 -14.65 9.55 8.64
CA CYS A 267 -14.22 10.91 8.93
C CYS A 267 -12.78 10.95 9.52
N LEU A 268 -12.49 10.13 10.54
CA LEU A 268 -11.17 10.03 11.17
C LEU A 268 -10.11 9.46 10.22
N THR A 269 -10.49 8.47 9.41
CA THR A 269 -9.60 7.87 8.41
C THR A 269 -9.21 8.91 7.36
N ALA A 270 -10.18 9.66 6.84
CA ALA A 270 -9.94 10.72 5.87
C ALA A 270 -9.06 11.84 6.44
N LEU A 271 -9.40 12.32 7.65
CA LEU A 271 -8.59 13.30 8.36
C LEU A 271 -7.14 12.81 8.52
N GLY A 272 -6.94 11.56 8.91
CA GLY A 272 -5.63 10.95 9.09
C GLY A 272 -4.80 10.92 7.80
N LEU A 273 -5.41 10.56 6.68
CA LEU A 273 -4.73 10.54 5.37
C LEU A 273 -4.36 11.95 4.90
N VAL A 274 -5.29 12.90 4.99
CA VAL A 274 -5.06 14.28 4.51
C VAL A 274 -4.03 15.01 5.38
N THR A 275 -4.06 14.81 6.70
CA THR A 275 -3.03 15.39 7.60
C THR A 275 -1.65 14.79 7.38
N GLN A 276 -1.55 13.49 7.07
CA GLN A 276 -0.30 12.87 6.65
C GLN A 276 0.20 13.47 5.32
N LYS A 277 -0.68 13.66 4.33
CA LYS A 277 -0.35 14.35 3.07
C LYS A 277 0.17 15.76 3.33
N LEU A 278 -0.48 16.53 4.20
CA LEU A 278 -0.04 17.86 4.61
C LEU A 278 1.36 17.85 5.25
N ALA A 279 1.64 16.88 6.12
CA ALA A 279 2.96 16.73 6.72
C ALA A 279 4.04 16.47 5.65
N HIS A 280 3.76 15.57 4.70
CA HIS A 280 4.67 15.32 3.58
C HIS A 280 4.94 16.60 2.76
N LEU A 281 3.91 17.38 2.43
CA LEU A 281 4.07 18.65 1.72
C LEU A 281 4.90 19.67 2.53
N GLN A 282 4.76 19.71 3.85
CA GLN A 282 5.59 20.56 4.71
C GLN A 282 7.06 20.14 4.75
N VAL A 283 7.34 18.82 4.76
CA VAL A 283 8.72 18.30 4.65
C VAL A 283 9.34 18.75 3.32
N GLU A 284 8.58 18.63 2.23
CA GLU A 284 9.01 18.97 0.89
C GLU A 284 9.32 20.47 0.76
N GLN A 285 8.42 21.33 1.25
CA GLN A 285 8.65 22.78 1.32
C GLN A 285 9.85 23.17 2.19
N SER A 286 10.16 22.38 3.23
CA SER A 286 11.33 22.58 4.09
C SER A 286 12.64 22.05 3.47
N GLY A 287 12.61 21.56 2.23
CA GLY A 287 13.76 21.01 1.52
C GLY A 287 14.24 19.66 2.06
N GLY A 288 13.34 18.83 2.62
CA GLY A 288 13.65 17.45 3.03
C GLY A 288 14.52 17.31 4.29
N LYS A 289 14.77 18.39 5.04
CA LYS A 289 15.70 18.39 6.18
C LYS A 289 15.20 17.60 7.41
N SER A 290 13.90 17.38 7.53
CA SER A 290 13.30 16.63 8.63
C SER A 290 12.59 15.38 8.12
N ARG A 291 12.76 14.25 8.81
CA ARG A 291 12.06 13.01 8.45
C ARG A 291 10.57 13.17 8.74
N TYR A 292 9.70 12.79 7.79
CA TYR A 292 8.25 12.96 7.88
C TYR A 292 7.66 12.41 9.19
N PHE A 293 8.13 11.25 9.66
CA PHE A 293 7.62 10.61 10.87
C PHE A 293 7.98 11.33 12.17
N LYS A 294 8.90 12.29 12.14
CA LYS A 294 9.20 13.17 13.29
C LYS A 294 8.28 14.39 13.35
N GLN A 295 7.50 14.64 12.29
CA GLN A 295 6.60 15.79 12.29
C GLN A 295 5.38 15.50 13.16
N PRO A 296 4.98 16.45 14.03
CA PRO A 296 3.84 16.25 14.91
C PRO A 296 2.54 16.09 14.14
N TRP A 297 2.40 16.76 12.99
CA TRP A 297 1.25 16.62 12.09
C TRP A 297 1.13 15.22 11.48
N TRP A 298 2.26 14.59 11.12
CA TRP A 298 2.26 13.22 10.62
C TRP A 298 1.83 12.23 11.72
N MET A 299 2.37 12.40 12.94
CA MET A 299 1.98 11.57 14.09
C MET A 299 0.51 11.74 14.46
N ALA A 300 0.00 12.98 14.43
CA ALA A 300 -1.41 13.27 14.66
C ALA A 300 -2.29 12.61 13.59
N GLY A 301 -1.88 12.65 12.33
CA GLY A 301 -2.58 11.98 11.23
C GLY A 301 -2.56 10.46 11.36
N MET A 302 -1.44 9.87 11.75
CA MET A 302 -1.34 8.43 12.04
C MET A 302 -2.25 8.04 13.22
N ALA A 303 -2.27 8.83 14.29
CA ALA A 303 -3.15 8.59 15.43
C ALA A 303 -4.63 8.66 15.03
N ALA A 304 -5.04 9.67 14.25
CA ALA A 304 -6.40 9.79 13.73
C ALA A 304 -6.78 8.60 12.83
N PHE A 305 -5.88 8.19 11.92
CA PHE A 305 -6.09 7.02 11.07
C PHE A 305 -6.31 5.74 11.89
N VAL A 306 -5.43 5.46 12.85
CA VAL A 306 -5.54 4.27 13.73
C VAL A 306 -6.82 4.31 14.56
N LEU A 307 -7.19 5.46 15.12
CA LEU A 307 -8.45 5.64 15.84
C LEU A 307 -9.66 5.38 14.93
N GLY A 308 -9.61 5.83 13.68
CA GLY A 308 -10.61 5.53 12.66
C GLY A 308 -10.77 4.02 12.44
N GLN A 309 -9.68 3.28 12.28
CA GLN A 309 -9.72 1.82 12.11
C GLN A 309 -10.27 1.11 13.36
N VAL A 310 -9.89 1.55 14.56
CA VAL A 310 -10.42 0.99 15.82
C VAL A 310 -11.92 1.26 15.97
N ALA A 311 -12.39 2.44 15.59
CA ALA A 311 -13.82 2.78 15.59
C ALA A 311 -14.63 1.98 14.55
N ASN A 312 -13.99 1.49 13.50
CA ASN A 312 -14.64 0.70 12.45
C ASN A 312 -15.05 -0.70 12.94
N ILE A 313 -14.26 -1.31 13.83
CA ILE A 313 -14.52 -2.67 14.34
C ILE A 313 -15.92 -2.78 15.00
N PRO A 314 -16.28 -1.95 16.00
CA PRO A 314 -17.63 -1.99 16.56
C PRO A 314 -18.70 -1.56 15.55
N ALA A 315 -18.37 -0.70 14.58
CA ALA A 315 -19.31 -0.33 13.51
C ALA A 315 -19.69 -1.55 12.64
N MET A 316 -18.72 -2.41 12.32
CA MET A 316 -18.93 -3.65 11.57
C MET A 316 -19.80 -4.66 12.32
N ALA A 317 -19.65 -4.76 13.63
CA ALA A 317 -20.44 -5.68 14.45
C ALA A 317 -21.91 -5.24 14.60
N LEU A 318 -22.18 -3.93 14.57
CA LEU A 318 -23.49 -3.37 14.88
C LEU A 318 -24.34 -3.07 13.62
N THR A 319 -23.74 -3.09 12.43
CA THR A 319 -24.36 -2.59 11.19
C THR A 319 -24.39 -3.67 10.10
N PRO A 320 -25.46 -3.74 9.30
CA PRO A 320 -25.48 -4.54 8.08
C PRO A 320 -24.30 -4.19 7.14
N GLN A 321 -23.71 -5.21 6.51
CA GLN A 321 -22.58 -5.05 5.58
C GLN A 321 -23.01 -4.27 4.34
N THR A 322 -24.25 -4.46 3.92
CA THR A 322 -24.88 -3.73 2.83
C THR A 322 -24.82 -2.22 3.06
N MET A 323 -25.15 -1.77 4.27
CA MET A 323 -25.06 -0.36 4.65
C MET A 323 -23.60 0.12 4.68
N LEU A 324 -22.70 -0.66 5.29
CA LEU A 324 -21.28 -0.32 5.40
C LEU A 324 -20.61 -0.16 4.03
N SER A 325 -20.98 -0.99 3.06
CA SER A 325 -20.46 -0.94 1.69
C SER A 325 -20.77 0.40 1.00
N CYS A 326 -21.97 0.95 1.24
CA CYS A 326 -22.38 2.23 0.66
C CYS A 326 -21.88 3.42 1.48
N LEU A 327 -21.84 3.31 2.81
CA LEU A 327 -21.30 4.33 3.71
C LEU A 327 -19.79 4.50 3.55
N GLY A 328 -19.06 3.47 3.14
CA GLY A 328 -17.62 3.54 2.84
C GLY A 328 -17.25 4.63 1.83
N GLY A 329 -18.15 4.94 0.88
CA GLY A 329 -17.96 6.02 -0.09
C GLY A 329 -17.81 7.41 0.56
N LEU A 330 -18.40 7.63 1.75
CA LEU A 330 -18.29 8.90 2.47
C LEU A 330 -16.85 9.26 2.85
N SER A 331 -15.93 8.28 2.90
CA SER A 331 -14.50 8.55 3.09
C SER A 331 -13.94 9.44 1.97
N LEU A 332 -14.40 9.28 0.72
CA LEU A 332 -14.01 10.14 -0.40
C LEU A 332 -14.54 11.57 -0.22
N VAL A 333 -15.78 11.72 0.24
CA VAL A 333 -16.38 13.03 0.54
C VAL A 333 -15.60 13.76 1.63
N PHE A 334 -15.27 13.05 2.73
CA PHE A 334 -14.47 13.65 3.80
C PHE A 334 -13.04 13.95 3.36
N ASN A 335 -12.43 13.10 2.53
CA ASN A 335 -11.10 13.36 1.98
C ASN A 335 -11.08 14.67 1.18
N SER A 336 -12.00 14.85 0.24
CA SER A 336 -12.09 16.09 -0.55
C SER A 336 -12.38 17.31 0.33
N ALA A 337 -13.28 17.19 1.33
CA ALA A 337 -13.57 18.26 2.26
C ALA A 337 -12.36 18.67 3.11
N TYR A 338 -11.60 17.70 3.64
CA TYR A 338 -10.40 17.98 4.41
C TYR A 338 -9.27 18.50 3.54
N ALA A 339 -9.13 18.03 2.31
CA ALA A 339 -8.11 18.53 1.39
C ALA A 339 -8.34 20.02 1.07
N HIS A 340 -9.60 20.42 0.89
CA HIS A 340 -9.97 21.84 0.77
C HIS A 340 -9.56 22.67 1.98
N VAL A 341 -9.89 22.21 3.19
CA VAL A 341 -9.67 22.98 4.43
C VAL A 341 -8.20 23.00 4.85
N LEU A 342 -7.50 21.86 4.75
CA LEU A 342 -6.15 21.70 5.27
C LEU A 342 -5.07 22.01 4.24
N LEU A 343 -5.26 21.60 2.97
CA LEU A 343 -4.27 21.81 1.92
C LEU A 343 -4.56 23.06 1.08
N GLY A 344 -5.78 23.62 1.19
CA GLY A 344 -6.20 24.76 0.38
C GLY A 344 -6.52 24.39 -1.08
N GLU A 345 -6.75 23.11 -1.37
CA GLU A 345 -7.20 22.64 -2.70
C GLU A 345 -8.56 23.27 -3.03
N ARG A 346 -8.83 23.65 -4.28
CA ARG A 346 -10.09 24.33 -4.64
C ARG A 346 -11.18 23.31 -4.91
N LEU A 347 -12.32 23.40 -4.23
CA LEU A 347 -13.49 22.56 -4.54
C LEU A 347 -14.33 23.19 -5.65
N ARG A 348 -14.49 22.47 -6.75
CA ARG A 348 -15.37 22.89 -7.85
C ARG A 348 -16.83 22.60 -7.49
N SER A 349 -17.76 23.44 -7.95
CA SER A 349 -19.20 23.24 -7.69
C SER A 349 -19.72 21.89 -8.21
N SER A 350 -19.13 21.34 -9.27
CA SER A 350 -19.44 20.01 -9.78
C SER A 350 -19.08 18.89 -8.80
N GLU A 351 -17.96 19.01 -8.08
CA GLU A 351 -17.54 18.03 -7.07
C GLU A 351 -18.47 18.07 -5.87
N VAL A 352 -18.88 19.28 -5.44
CA VAL A 352 -19.86 19.46 -4.37
C VAL A 352 -21.20 18.79 -4.73
N LEU A 353 -21.67 18.95 -5.97
CA LEU A 353 -22.89 18.29 -6.43
C LEU A 353 -22.77 16.76 -6.39
N VAL A 354 -21.64 16.20 -6.83
CA VAL A 354 -21.38 14.76 -6.81
C VAL A 354 -21.27 14.23 -5.37
N MET A 355 -20.59 14.97 -4.48
CA MET A 355 -20.50 14.65 -3.05
C MET A 355 -21.89 14.62 -2.40
N LEU A 356 -22.76 15.59 -2.71
CA LEU A 356 -24.15 15.62 -2.24
C LEU A 356 -24.94 14.40 -2.75
N ALA A 357 -24.79 14.05 -4.04
CA ALA A 357 -25.44 12.88 -4.61
C ALA A 357 -24.99 11.57 -3.93
N MET A 358 -23.71 11.45 -3.56
CA MET A 358 -23.18 10.31 -2.81
C MET A 358 -23.80 10.20 -1.41
N VAL A 359 -23.90 11.33 -0.68
CA VAL A 359 -24.53 11.36 0.65
C VAL A 359 -26.01 10.98 0.57
N ILE A 360 -26.74 11.48 -0.43
CA ILE A 360 -28.14 11.14 -0.68
C ILE A 360 -28.27 9.64 -1.00
N GLY A 361 -27.44 9.11 -1.91
CA GLY A 361 -27.47 7.70 -2.28
C GLY A 361 -27.19 6.77 -1.09
N ALA A 362 -26.18 7.09 -0.26
CA ALA A 362 -25.89 6.34 0.95
C ALA A 362 -27.05 6.41 1.96
N GLY A 363 -27.67 7.58 2.13
CA GLY A 363 -28.86 7.76 2.97
C GLY A 363 -30.05 6.94 2.50
N MET A 364 -30.30 6.89 1.18
CA MET A 364 -31.35 6.05 0.59
C MET A 364 -31.11 4.57 0.92
N VAL A 365 -29.90 4.06 0.71
CA VAL A 365 -29.57 2.66 1.05
C VAL A 365 -29.78 2.38 2.55
N VAL A 366 -29.29 3.24 3.43
CA VAL A 366 -29.45 3.09 4.89
C VAL A 366 -30.92 3.12 5.31
N SER A 367 -31.75 3.95 4.66
CA SER A 367 -33.17 4.10 5.04
C SER A 367 -34.01 2.84 4.77
N VAL A 368 -33.64 2.03 3.78
CA VAL A 368 -34.43 0.85 3.37
C VAL A 368 -33.77 -0.48 3.72
N THR A 369 -32.46 -0.50 3.97
CA THR A 369 -31.76 -1.75 4.27
C THR A 369 -32.31 -2.38 5.56
N PRO A 370 -32.78 -3.64 5.51
CA PRO A 370 -33.31 -4.30 6.69
C PRO A 370 -32.20 -4.52 7.73
N VAL A 371 -32.53 -4.33 9.00
CA VAL A 371 -31.62 -4.62 10.11
C VAL A 371 -31.96 -6.01 10.65
N PRO A 372 -31.01 -6.96 10.64
CA PRO A 372 -31.26 -8.31 11.14
C PRO A 372 -31.64 -8.26 12.63
N LYS A 373 -32.75 -8.91 12.97
CA LYS A 373 -33.32 -8.89 14.34
C LYS A 373 -32.69 -9.93 15.28
N THR A 374 -31.88 -10.83 14.75
CA THR A 374 -31.25 -11.93 15.48
C THR A 374 -29.73 -11.74 15.49
N HIS A 375 -29.16 -11.62 16.68
CA HIS A 375 -27.72 -11.78 16.87
C HIS A 375 -27.36 -13.25 16.61
N HIS A 376 -26.51 -13.50 15.62
CA HIS A 376 -26.03 -14.84 15.32
C HIS A 376 -25.10 -15.32 16.44
N GLU A 377 -25.29 -16.56 16.90
CA GLU A 377 -24.29 -17.22 17.75
C GLU A 377 -23.02 -17.50 16.91
N SER A 378 -21.84 -17.48 17.53
CA SER A 378 -20.55 -17.56 16.81
C SER A 378 -20.46 -18.72 15.81
N THR A 379 -20.99 -19.89 16.17
CA THR A 379 -21.00 -21.10 15.32
C THR A 379 -21.88 -20.94 14.07
N GLN A 380 -22.94 -20.12 14.15
CA GLN A 380 -23.83 -19.85 13.03
C GLN A 380 -23.18 -18.90 12.01
N ILE A 381 -22.33 -17.98 12.47
CA ILE A 381 -21.58 -17.05 11.61
C ILE A 381 -20.57 -17.82 10.76
N PHE A 382 -19.78 -18.70 11.38
CA PHE A 382 -18.82 -19.53 10.64
C PHE A 382 -19.54 -20.52 9.72
N GLY A 383 -20.68 -21.08 10.15
CA GLY A 383 -21.54 -21.92 9.34
C GLY A 383 -22.10 -21.21 8.09
N ALA A 384 -22.35 -19.90 8.16
CA ALA A 384 -22.80 -19.11 7.01
C ALA A 384 -21.71 -18.99 5.93
N LEU A 385 -20.44 -18.83 6.33
CA LEU A 385 -19.30 -18.85 5.40
C LEU A 385 -19.06 -20.23 4.77
N LEU A 386 -19.44 -21.30 5.48
CA LEU A 386 -19.38 -22.67 4.96
C LEU A 386 -20.63 -23.06 4.15
N HIS A 387 -21.60 -22.16 4.01
CA HIS A 387 -22.80 -22.45 3.25
C HIS A 387 -22.45 -22.66 1.77
N ARG A 388 -23.16 -23.59 1.11
CA ARG A 388 -22.86 -24.02 -0.27
C ARG A 388 -22.84 -22.83 -1.24
N ALA A 389 -23.76 -21.88 -1.09
CA ALA A 389 -23.83 -20.70 -1.94
C ALA A 389 -22.57 -19.81 -1.82
N PHE A 390 -22.10 -19.54 -0.59
CA PHE A 390 -20.91 -18.74 -0.36
C PHE A 390 -19.65 -19.42 -0.92
N LEU A 391 -19.47 -20.73 -0.65
CA LEU A 391 -18.33 -21.50 -1.15
C LEU A 391 -18.32 -21.62 -2.68
N LEU A 392 -19.46 -21.87 -3.31
CA LEU A 392 -19.56 -21.94 -4.78
C LEU A 392 -19.23 -20.59 -5.41
N THR A 393 -19.64 -19.48 -4.80
CA THR A 393 -19.32 -18.15 -5.30
C THR A 393 -17.84 -17.81 -5.09
N ALA A 394 -17.25 -18.20 -3.96
CA ALA A 394 -15.82 -18.04 -3.71
C ALA A 394 -14.96 -18.84 -4.72
N VAL A 395 -15.31 -20.11 -4.96
CA VAL A 395 -14.65 -20.94 -5.97
C VAL A 395 -14.90 -20.39 -7.38
N GLY A 396 -16.11 -19.93 -7.67
CA GLY A 396 -16.47 -19.35 -8.96
C GLY A 396 -15.71 -18.06 -9.27
N VAL A 397 -15.63 -17.13 -8.32
CA VAL A 397 -14.88 -15.88 -8.45
C VAL A 397 -13.39 -16.16 -8.58
N THR A 398 -12.82 -17.05 -7.77
CA THR A 398 -11.39 -17.41 -7.89
C THR A 398 -11.09 -18.11 -9.22
N ALA A 399 -11.96 -19.00 -9.70
CA ALA A 399 -11.80 -19.63 -11.01
C ALA A 399 -11.93 -18.61 -12.16
N PHE A 400 -12.91 -17.71 -12.09
CA PHE A 400 -13.11 -16.64 -13.07
C PHE A 400 -11.88 -15.71 -13.14
N LEU A 401 -11.39 -15.26 -11.99
CA LEU A 401 -10.16 -14.46 -11.92
C LEU A 401 -8.95 -15.26 -12.42
N GLY A 402 -8.84 -16.55 -12.10
CA GLY A 402 -7.77 -17.41 -12.62
C GLY A 402 -7.76 -17.51 -14.16
N VAL A 403 -8.93 -17.72 -14.77
CA VAL A 403 -9.08 -17.75 -16.24
C VAL A 403 -8.78 -16.37 -16.84
N LEU A 404 -9.32 -15.30 -16.26
CA LEU A 404 -9.07 -13.94 -16.74
C LEU A 404 -7.60 -13.56 -16.62
N GLY A 405 -6.92 -13.99 -15.55
CA GLY A 405 -5.49 -13.81 -15.34
C GLY A 405 -4.65 -14.58 -16.37
N LEU A 406 -5.03 -15.82 -16.70
CA LEU A 406 -4.39 -16.60 -17.77
C LEU A 406 -4.58 -15.91 -19.13
N LEU A 407 -5.78 -15.43 -19.44
CA LEU A 407 -6.04 -14.69 -20.69
C LEU A 407 -5.25 -13.38 -20.75
N ALA A 408 -5.18 -12.64 -19.64
CA ALA A 408 -4.37 -11.42 -19.54
C ALA A 408 -2.86 -11.71 -19.68
N TYR A 409 -2.40 -12.88 -19.23
CA TYR A 409 -1.01 -13.31 -19.39
C TYR A 409 -0.67 -13.66 -20.84
N PHE A 410 -1.51 -14.47 -21.50
CA PHE A 410 -1.22 -15.03 -22.82
C PHE A 410 -1.66 -14.19 -24.02
N VAL A 411 -2.74 -13.40 -23.90
CA VAL A 411 -3.45 -12.86 -25.09
C VAL A 411 -3.44 -11.34 -25.17
N ALA A 412 -3.60 -10.60 -24.06
CA ALA A 412 -3.89 -9.17 -24.14
C ALA A 412 -3.19 -8.32 -23.07
N THR A 413 -2.17 -7.58 -23.49
CA THR A 413 -1.53 -6.50 -22.71
C THR A 413 -2.51 -5.44 -22.18
N PRO A 414 -3.56 -4.98 -22.92
CA PRO A 414 -4.47 -3.96 -22.38
C PRO A 414 -5.47 -4.47 -21.33
N LEU A 415 -5.67 -5.80 -21.19
CA LEU A 415 -6.58 -6.36 -20.19
C LEU A 415 -5.93 -6.52 -18.81
N LYS A 416 -4.59 -6.46 -18.73
CA LYS A 416 -3.83 -6.66 -17.48
C LYS A 416 -4.23 -5.67 -16.37
N PRO A 417 -4.33 -4.34 -16.61
CA PRO A 417 -4.77 -3.37 -15.60
C PRO A 417 -6.18 -3.64 -15.06
N PHE A 418 -7.11 -3.96 -15.95
CA PHE A 418 -8.49 -4.24 -15.59
C PHE A 418 -8.61 -5.50 -14.73
N PHE A 419 -7.90 -6.56 -15.11
CA PHE A 419 -7.81 -7.80 -14.34
C PHE A 419 -7.27 -7.57 -12.92
N LEU A 420 -6.21 -6.76 -12.78
CA LEU A 420 -5.61 -6.44 -11.48
C LEU A 420 -6.56 -5.62 -10.61
N GLY A 421 -7.25 -4.62 -11.20
CA GLY A 421 -8.27 -3.84 -10.50
C GLY A 421 -9.45 -4.70 -10.02
N LEU A 422 -9.93 -5.61 -10.87
CA LEU A 422 -10.99 -6.57 -10.54
C LEU A 422 -10.58 -7.52 -9.41
N THR A 423 -9.36 -8.06 -9.47
CA THR A 423 -8.81 -8.97 -8.45
C THR A 423 -8.69 -8.26 -7.11
N CYS A 424 -8.19 -7.02 -7.11
CA CYS A 424 -8.09 -6.20 -5.92
C CYS A 424 -9.48 -5.90 -5.30
N ALA A 425 -10.46 -5.53 -6.12
CA ALA A 425 -11.84 -5.31 -5.67
C ALA A 425 -12.47 -6.55 -5.03
N ALA A 426 -12.29 -7.72 -5.66
CA ALA A 426 -12.74 -8.99 -5.11
C ALA A 426 -12.07 -9.27 -3.76
N CYS A 427 -10.72 -9.24 -3.68
CA CYS A 427 -9.99 -9.45 -2.43
C CYS A 427 -10.46 -8.48 -1.32
N GLY A 428 -10.63 -7.19 -1.64
CA GLY A 428 -11.13 -6.20 -0.68
C GLY A 428 -12.50 -6.55 -0.10
N SER A 429 -13.44 -7.00 -0.94
CA SER A 429 -14.79 -7.39 -0.49
C SER A 429 -14.78 -8.63 0.43
N TYR A 430 -13.97 -9.64 0.11
CA TYR A 430 -13.79 -10.82 0.96
C TYR A 430 -13.15 -10.42 2.28
N GLY A 431 -12.07 -9.63 2.25
CA GLY A 431 -11.40 -9.12 3.45
C GLY A 431 -12.38 -8.40 4.39
N MET A 432 -13.21 -7.50 3.85
CA MET A 432 -14.24 -6.80 4.63
C MET A 432 -15.26 -7.76 5.27
N THR A 433 -15.70 -8.78 4.52
CA THR A 433 -16.64 -9.80 5.00
C THR A 433 -16.05 -10.61 6.16
N PHE A 434 -14.77 -11.01 6.06
CA PHE A 434 -14.07 -11.72 7.13
C PHE A 434 -13.85 -10.85 8.37
N PHE A 435 -13.50 -9.56 8.19
CA PHE A 435 -13.41 -8.62 9.31
C PHE A 435 -14.75 -8.43 10.02
N LYS A 436 -15.85 -8.33 9.26
CA LYS A 436 -17.19 -8.26 9.83
C LYS A 436 -17.51 -9.52 10.64
N CYS A 437 -17.28 -10.71 10.09
CA CYS A 437 -17.49 -11.96 10.83
C CYS A 437 -16.69 -12.00 12.13
N GLY A 438 -15.43 -11.56 12.10
CA GLY A 438 -14.59 -11.43 13.29
C GLY A 438 -15.16 -10.45 14.32
N ALA A 439 -15.64 -9.29 13.86
CA ALA A 439 -16.27 -8.28 14.71
C ALA A 439 -17.56 -8.80 15.37
N GLU A 440 -18.39 -9.54 14.63
CA GLU A 440 -19.59 -10.17 15.19
C GLU A 440 -19.24 -11.23 16.24
N VAL A 441 -18.24 -12.10 16.00
CA VAL A 441 -17.76 -13.09 16.98
C VAL A 441 -17.22 -12.45 18.26
N ILE A 442 -16.52 -11.31 18.14
CA ILE A 442 -16.06 -10.53 19.29
C ILE A 442 -17.25 -9.99 20.08
N SER A 443 -18.29 -9.51 19.39
CA SER A 443 -19.49 -8.95 20.02
C SER A 443 -20.40 -10.00 20.66
N SER A 444 -20.45 -11.22 20.10
CA SER A 444 -21.36 -12.29 20.53
C SER A 444 -20.84 -13.04 21.76
N THR A 445 -19.52 -13.15 21.93
CA THR A 445 -18.94 -14.12 22.87
C THR A 445 -18.08 -13.44 23.95
N SER A 446 -18.46 -13.61 25.22
CA SER A 446 -17.73 -13.03 26.36
C SER A 446 -16.29 -13.54 26.53
N ARG A 447 -15.97 -14.73 26.02
CA ARG A 447 -14.61 -15.32 25.99
C ARG A 447 -14.08 -15.38 24.56
N TRP A 448 -14.25 -14.31 23.79
CA TRP A 448 -13.88 -14.23 22.37
C TRP A 448 -12.42 -14.66 22.08
N TRP A 449 -11.49 -14.42 23.02
CA TRP A 449 -10.08 -14.79 22.89
C TRP A 449 -9.81 -16.31 22.97
N LEU A 450 -10.79 -17.13 23.33
CA LEU A 450 -10.67 -18.60 23.30
C LEU A 450 -11.24 -19.21 22.02
N ASN A 451 -11.89 -18.42 21.16
CA ASN A 451 -12.50 -18.91 19.94
C ASN A 451 -11.42 -19.06 18.86
N LEU A 452 -11.08 -20.31 18.52
CA LEU A 452 -10.15 -20.60 17.42
C LEU A 452 -10.63 -20.02 16.08
N GLU A 453 -11.94 -19.99 15.86
CA GLU A 453 -12.56 -19.41 14.66
C GLU A 453 -12.16 -17.95 14.45
N LEU A 454 -12.07 -17.15 15.52
CA LEU A 454 -11.67 -15.73 15.42
C LEU A 454 -10.26 -15.58 14.87
N TYR A 455 -9.32 -16.41 15.34
CA TYR A 455 -7.93 -16.39 14.87
C TYR A 455 -7.81 -16.86 13.42
N MET A 456 -8.58 -17.89 13.03
CA MET A 456 -8.66 -18.37 11.64
C MET A 456 -9.16 -17.27 10.71
N LEU A 457 -10.28 -16.63 11.05
CA LEU A 457 -10.84 -15.51 10.28
C LEU A 457 -9.85 -14.35 10.19
N GLY A 458 -9.15 -14.02 11.28
CA GLY A 458 -8.12 -12.97 11.30
C GLY A 458 -6.94 -13.26 10.38
N ILE A 459 -6.39 -14.48 10.41
CA ILE A 459 -5.26 -14.87 9.54
C ILE A 459 -5.69 -14.83 8.06
N ILE A 460 -6.88 -15.33 7.75
CA ILE A 460 -7.42 -15.31 6.38
C ILE A 460 -7.63 -13.86 5.92
N ALA A 461 -8.25 -13.01 6.75
CA ALA A 461 -8.47 -11.60 6.43
C ALA A 461 -7.14 -10.87 6.17
N LEU A 462 -6.14 -11.06 7.02
CA LEU A 462 -4.82 -10.44 6.85
C LEU A 462 -4.10 -10.93 5.58
N GLY A 463 -4.19 -12.23 5.27
CA GLY A 463 -3.65 -12.79 4.03
C GLY A 463 -4.31 -12.19 2.79
N ILE A 464 -5.64 -12.08 2.79
CA ILE A 464 -6.40 -11.45 1.69
C ILE A 464 -6.04 -9.96 1.56
N CYS A 465 -5.87 -9.23 2.66
CA CYS A 465 -5.43 -7.84 2.63
C CYS A 465 -4.01 -7.69 2.08
N ALA A 466 -3.08 -8.60 2.39
CA ALA A 466 -1.75 -8.58 1.80
C ALA A 466 -1.80 -8.79 0.28
N VAL A 467 -2.61 -9.73 -0.19
CA VAL A 467 -2.86 -9.95 -1.63
C VAL A 467 -3.53 -8.73 -2.27
N GLN A 468 -4.49 -8.11 -1.59
CA GLN A 468 -5.15 -6.89 -2.04
C GLN A 468 -4.14 -5.74 -2.23
N ILE A 469 -3.30 -5.48 -1.23
CA ILE A 469 -2.28 -4.42 -1.30
C ILE A 469 -1.28 -4.72 -2.44
N HIS A 470 -0.85 -5.97 -2.55
CA HIS A 470 0.08 -6.38 -3.61
C HIS A 470 -0.53 -6.21 -5.02
N THR A 471 -1.75 -6.68 -5.22
CA THR A 471 -2.45 -6.57 -6.52
C THR A 471 -2.80 -5.13 -6.87
N MET A 472 -3.15 -4.30 -5.88
CA MET A 472 -3.34 -2.86 -6.07
C MET A 472 -2.04 -2.19 -6.54
N ASN A 473 -0.93 -2.45 -5.85
CA ASN A 473 0.36 -1.85 -6.19
C ASN A 473 0.85 -2.32 -7.57
N LEU A 474 0.65 -3.59 -7.91
CA LEU A 474 0.97 -4.13 -9.23
C LEU A 474 0.09 -3.52 -10.32
N GLY A 475 -1.20 -3.31 -10.01
CA GLY A 475 -2.12 -2.59 -10.87
C GLY A 475 -1.57 -1.21 -11.20
N LEU A 476 -1.34 -0.39 -10.18
CA LEU A 476 -0.85 0.99 -10.34
C LEU A 476 0.51 1.08 -11.05
N ARG A 477 1.33 0.02 -11.00
CA ARG A 477 2.59 -0.05 -11.74
C ARG A 477 2.39 -0.29 -13.25
N ILE A 478 1.41 -1.12 -13.63
CA ILE A 478 1.25 -1.60 -15.01
C ILE A 478 0.23 -0.76 -15.78
N GLY A 479 -0.82 -0.28 -15.12
CA GLY A 479 -1.89 0.46 -15.78
C GLY A 479 -2.00 1.90 -15.32
N GLU A 480 -2.71 2.68 -16.13
CA GLU A 480 -3.00 4.07 -15.81
C GLU A 480 -3.81 4.14 -14.52
N VAL A 481 -3.31 4.94 -13.58
CA VAL A 481 -3.93 5.22 -12.27
C VAL A 481 -5.41 5.59 -12.43
N VAL A 482 -5.73 6.34 -13.49
CA VAL A 482 -7.10 6.75 -13.80
C VAL A 482 -8.02 5.57 -14.03
N THR A 483 -7.57 4.53 -14.70
CA THR A 483 -8.46 3.40 -14.99
C THR A 483 -8.60 2.53 -13.75
N ILE A 484 -7.51 2.36 -12.99
CA ILE A 484 -7.45 1.36 -11.92
C ILE A 484 -8.20 1.80 -10.67
N ILE A 485 -8.02 3.03 -10.20
CA ILE A 485 -8.61 3.50 -8.93
C ILE A 485 -10.15 3.49 -8.99
N PRO A 486 -10.82 4.05 -10.02
CA PRO A 486 -12.28 4.00 -10.12
C PRO A 486 -12.82 2.60 -10.31
N THR A 487 -12.12 1.77 -11.10
CA THR A 487 -12.50 0.36 -11.29
C THR A 487 -12.47 -0.38 -9.96
N PHE A 488 -11.42 -0.19 -9.16
CA PHE A 488 -11.31 -0.77 -7.82
C PHE A 488 -12.45 -0.34 -6.91
N PHE A 489 -12.73 0.97 -6.79
CA PHE A 489 -13.76 1.47 -5.88
C PHE A 489 -15.18 1.06 -6.31
N ALA A 490 -15.52 1.22 -7.58
CA ALA A 490 -16.86 0.90 -8.08
C ALA A 490 -17.15 -0.61 -8.03
N LEU A 491 -16.21 -1.44 -8.50
CA LEU A 491 -16.37 -2.89 -8.42
C LEU A 491 -16.28 -3.39 -6.97
N GLY A 492 -15.49 -2.73 -6.13
CA GLY A 492 -15.39 -3.04 -4.70
C GLY A 492 -16.72 -2.92 -3.98
N VAL A 493 -17.48 -1.85 -4.22
CA VAL A 493 -18.84 -1.67 -3.66
C VAL A 493 -19.78 -2.77 -4.17
N LEU A 494 -19.75 -3.09 -5.47
CA LEU A 494 -20.60 -4.14 -6.06
C LEU A 494 -20.30 -5.52 -5.46
N PHE A 495 -19.03 -5.92 -5.40
CA PHE A 495 -18.65 -7.19 -4.78
C PHE A 495 -19.02 -7.21 -3.30
N ALA A 496 -18.82 -6.12 -2.56
CA ALA A 496 -19.17 -6.05 -1.14
C ALA A 496 -20.68 -6.24 -0.89
N LEU A 497 -21.54 -5.71 -1.76
CA LEU A 497 -22.99 -5.94 -1.72
C LEU A 497 -23.37 -7.40 -2.01
N VAL A 498 -22.76 -8.01 -3.03
CA VAL A 498 -22.99 -9.43 -3.36
C VAL A 498 -22.54 -10.32 -2.20
N GLN A 499 -21.37 -10.05 -1.62
CA GLN A 499 -20.84 -10.79 -0.49
C GLN A 499 -21.68 -10.60 0.78
N ALA A 500 -22.22 -9.39 1.00
CA ALA A 500 -23.13 -9.13 2.11
C ALA A 500 -24.39 -10.01 2.02
N GLU A 501 -24.99 -10.10 0.84
CA GLU A 501 -26.19 -10.94 0.63
C GLU A 501 -25.88 -12.43 0.75
N LEU A 502 -24.77 -12.89 0.17
CA LEU A 502 -24.41 -14.32 0.22
C LEU A 502 -24.02 -14.79 1.62
N ALA A 503 -23.35 -13.94 2.40
CA ALA A 503 -22.89 -14.29 3.75
C ALA A 503 -23.99 -14.11 4.81
N PHE A 504 -24.80 -13.05 4.71
CA PHE A 504 -25.72 -12.65 5.78
C PHE A 504 -27.20 -12.62 5.36
N GLY A 505 -27.50 -12.66 4.05
CA GLY A 505 -28.87 -12.62 3.55
C GLY A 505 -29.63 -11.36 3.93
N GLU A 506 -28.94 -10.22 4.08
CA GLU A 506 -29.47 -8.97 4.63
C GLU A 506 -30.63 -8.39 3.80
N LEU A 507 -30.70 -8.69 2.50
CA LEU A 507 -31.73 -8.17 1.60
C LEU A 507 -32.98 -9.05 1.54
N ASN A 508 -32.99 -10.24 2.14
CA ASN A 508 -34.15 -11.13 2.12
C ASN A 508 -35.39 -10.55 2.81
N GLU A 509 -35.19 -9.64 3.77
CA GLU A 509 -36.27 -8.91 4.45
C GLU A 509 -36.72 -7.64 3.69
N LEU A 510 -36.06 -7.28 2.59
CA LEU A 510 -36.37 -6.09 1.78
C LEU A 510 -37.66 -6.33 0.97
N ARG A 511 -38.81 -6.13 1.61
CA ARG A 511 -40.14 -6.31 0.98
C ARG A 511 -40.72 -5.00 0.48
N GLY A 512 -41.40 -5.08 -0.67
CA GLY A 512 -42.12 -3.97 -1.30
C GLY A 512 -41.35 -3.35 -2.46
N ALA A 513 -42.03 -3.19 -3.61
CA ALA A 513 -41.42 -2.64 -4.82
C ALA A 513 -40.79 -1.25 -4.59
N HIS A 514 -41.42 -0.41 -3.76
CA HIS A 514 -40.91 0.92 -3.41
C HIS A 514 -39.54 0.88 -2.71
N ASN A 515 -39.38 -0.01 -1.73
CA ASN A 515 -38.12 -0.14 -0.98
C ASN A 515 -36.99 -0.69 -1.86
N ILE A 516 -37.33 -1.63 -2.76
CA ILE A 516 -36.38 -2.15 -3.77
C ILE A 516 -35.94 -1.03 -4.71
N VAL A 517 -36.87 -0.21 -5.21
CA VAL A 517 -36.54 0.91 -6.09
C VAL A 517 -35.65 1.93 -5.39
N ILE A 518 -35.97 2.33 -4.15
CA ILE A 518 -35.11 3.24 -3.37
C ILE A 518 -33.72 2.64 -3.16
N PHE A 519 -33.63 1.35 -2.84
CA PHE A 519 -32.35 0.67 -2.66
C PHE A 519 -31.50 0.70 -3.93
N VAL A 520 -32.09 0.30 -5.07
CA VAL A 520 -31.38 0.25 -6.37
C VAL A 520 -30.97 1.66 -6.81
N VAL A 521 -31.85 2.65 -6.69
CA VAL A 521 -31.52 4.05 -7.01
C VAL A 521 -30.41 4.56 -6.10
N GLY A 522 -30.45 4.24 -4.81
CA GLY A 522 -29.40 4.59 -3.85
C GLY A 522 -28.03 4.00 -4.23
N VAL A 523 -27.99 2.71 -4.57
CA VAL A 523 -26.75 2.03 -5.02
C VAL A 523 -26.22 2.65 -6.32
N VAL A 524 -27.09 2.90 -7.30
CA VAL A 524 -26.70 3.53 -8.58
C VAL A 524 -26.15 4.94 -8.34
N LEU A 525 -26.77 5.73 -7.45
CA LEU A 525 -26.28 7.05 -7.08
C LEU A 525 -24.90 6.98 -6.40
N VAL A 526 -24.68 6.05 -5.47
CA VAL A 526 -23.37 5.88 -4.82
C VAL A 526 -22.30 5.48 -5.82
N LEU A 527 -22.56 4.50 -6.70
CA LEU A 527 -21.61 4.05 -7.72
C LEU A 527 -21.32 5.14 -8.75
N GLY A 528 -22.37 5.78 -9.27
CA GLY A 528 -22.26 6.88 -10.23
C GLY A 528 -21.50 8.06 -9.66
N ALA A 529 -21.78 8.43 -8.40
CA ALA A 529 -21.05 9.50 -7.73
C ALA A 529 -19.59 9.15 -7.44
N THR A 530 -19.29 7.89 -7.09
CA THR A 530 -17.90 7.42 -6.89
C THR A 530 -17.09 7.58 -8.17
N VAL A 531 -17.62 7.11 -9.30
CA VAL A 531 -16.95 7.22 -10.60
C VAL A 531 -16.84 8.68 -11.03
N ALA A 532 -17.92 9.46 -10.90
CA ALA A 532 -17.94 10.87 -11.29
C ALA A 532 -16.93 11.70 -10.48
N LEU A 533 -16.83 11.50 -9.16
CA LEU A 533 -15.89 12.24 -8.31
C LEU A 533 -14.44 11.95 -8.72
N LEU A 534 -14.13 10.69 -9.01
CA LEU A 534 -12.78 10.30 -9.44
C LEU A 534 -12.45 10.82 -10.85
N LEU A 535 -13.43 10.88 -11.76
CA LEU A 535 -13.25 11.49 -13.08
C LEU A 535 -13.04 13.00 -12.99
N LEU A 536 -13.72 13.68 -12.06
CA LEU A 536 -13.52 15.11 -11.81
C LEU A 536 -12.12 15.39 -11.27
N HIS A 537 -11.64 14.63 -10.28
CA HIS A 537 -10.27 14.78 -9.76
C HIS A 537 -9.20 14.51 -10.84
N ARG A 538 -9.44 13.62 -11.82
CA ARG A 538 -8.52 13.44 -12.95
C ARG A 538 -8.35 14.71 -13.79
N GLN A 539 -9.44 15.44 -14.03
CA GLN A 539 -9.41 16.61 -14.91
C GLN A 539 -8.53 17.74 -14.35
N GLU A 540 -8.26 17.76 -13.03
CA GLU A 540 -7.36 18.73 -12.40
C GLU A 540 -5.87 18.45 -12.62
N GLU A 541 -5.48 17.21 -12.97
CA GLU A 541 -4.08 16.87 -13.24
C GLU A 541 -3.62 17.26 -14.66
N GLU A 542 -4.54 17.57 -15.59
CA GLU A 542 -4.15 18.16 -16.88
C GLU A 542 -3.92 19.67 -16.71
N PRO A 543 -2.71 20.19 -17.01
CA PRO A 543 -2.41 21.60 -16.82
C PRO A 543 -3.21 22.46 -17.80
N GLU A 544 -4.13 23.26 -17.25
CA GLU A 544 -4.89 24.33 -17.93
C GLU A 544 -3.97 25.45 -18.50
N ASP A 545 -2.66 25.34 -18.24
CA ASP A 545 -1.63 26.32 -18.60
C ASP A 545 -1.20 26.25 -20.08
N LEU A 546 -1.52 25.17 -20.82
CA LEU A 546 -1.08 24.98 -22.21
C LEU A 546 -1.95 25.69 -23.26
N GLU A 547 -3.18 26.08 -22.92
CA GLU A 547 -4.12 26.68 -23.87
C GLU A 547 -4.08 28.23 -23.86
N THR A 548 -3.67 28.82 -22.74
CA THR A 548 -3.59 30.29 -22.59
C THR A 548 -2.35 30.89 -23.28
N GLU A 549 -1.32 30.10 -23.57
CA GLU A 549 -0.09 30.58 -24.21
C GLU A 549 -0.16 30.63 -25.76
N ARG A 550 -1.21 30.07 -26.38
CA ARG A 550 -1.29 29.97 -27.86
C ARG A 550 -1.93 31.15 -28.60
N LEU A 551 -2.53 32.13 -27.93
CA LEU A 551 -3.04 33.37 -28.57
C LEU A 551 -2.95 34.54 -27.58
N PRO A 552 -2.22 35.66 -27.84
CA PRO A 552 -1.91 36.26 -29.14
C PRO A 552 -0.44 36.72 -29.30
N LEU A 553 0.39 35.99 -30.06
CA LEU A 553 1.64 36.51 -30.64
C LEU A 553 1.46 37.15 -32.03
N LEU A 554 0.21 37.28 -32.52
CA LEU A 554 -0.07 37.80 -33.85
C LEU A 554 -0.20 39.33 -33.95
N HIS A 555 -0.05 40.09 -32.86
CA HIS A 555 -0.07 41.56 -32.90
C HIS A 555 1.06 42.18 -32.06
N ARG A 556 2.32 42.04 -32.50
CA ARG A 556 3.33 43.07 -32.20
C ARG A 556 4.43 43.11 -33.25
N LYS A 557 4.26 43.94 -34.27
CA LYS A 557 5.35 44.44 -35.10
C LYS A 557 5.38 45.97 -35.02
N ALA A 558 6.60 46.46 -34.82
CA ALA A 558 7.10 47.82 -35.01
C ALA A 558 6.75 48.91 -33.95
N GLY A 559 7.80 49.48 -33.35
CA GLY A 559 7.81 50.89 -32.95
C GLY A 559 8.32 51.20 -31.54
N SER A 560 9.54 51.75 -31.47
CA SER A 560 10.06 52.76 -30.52
C SER A 560 10.15 52.48 -29.01
N GLU A 561 11.38 52.42 -28.50
CA GLU A 561 11.81 53.05 -27.22
C GLU A 561 11.76 54.59 -27.36
N PRO A 562 11.68 55.42 -26.27
CA PRO A 562 12.46 55.27 -25.04
C PRO A 562 11.87 55.75 -23.67
N THR A 563 12.60 55.40 -22.59
CA THR A 563 12.95 56.17 -21.36
C THR A 563 12.01 56.36 -20.14
N LEU A 564 12.67 56.20 -18.96
CA LEU A 564 12.42 56.74 -17.59
C LEU A 564 11.24 56.11 -16.78
N GLN A 565 11.35 55.71 -15.49
CA GLN A 565 12.13 56.22 -14.36
C GLN A 565 12.07 55.26 -13.14
N ARG A 566 13.26 55.00 -12.56
CA ARG A 566 13.65 54.72 -11.15
C ARG A 566 12.65 54.13 -10.12
N SER A 567 13.11 53.07 -9.45
CA SER A 567 13.60 53.19 -8.05
C SER A 567 14.61 52.07 -7.69
N HIS A 568 15.85 52.49 -7.40
CA HIS A 568 16.95 51.77 -6.72
C HIS A 568 16.50 51.26 -5.32
N TRP A 569 17.08 50.21 -4.72
CA TRP A 569 18.41 50.10 -4.09
C TRP A 569 18.90 48.62 -4.13
N SER A 570 19.95 48.27 -4.89
CA SER A 570 21.40 48.32 -4.61
C SER A 570 21.99 47.01 -4.04
N LEU A 571 22.68 46.30 -4.93
CA LEU A 571 23.63 45.23 -4.68
C LEU A 571 25.05 45.80 -4.45
N ASN A 572 25.90 44.94 -3.87
CA ASN A 572 27.37 44.98 -3.72
C ASN A 572 27.79 45.30 -2.27
N THR A 573 28.52 44.43 -1.56
CA THR A 573 29.80 43.83 -2.00
C THR A 573 30.21 42.58 -1.21
N LEU A 574 30.85 41.64 -1.93
CA LEU A 574 31.95 40.74 -1.53
C LEU A 574 31.63 39.36 -0.88
N SER A 575 31.55 38.36 -1.76
CA SER A 575 31.93 36.95 -1.60
C SER A 575 33.42 36.80 -1.17
N PRO A 576 33.90 35.68 -0.55
CA PRO A 576 33.72 34.33 -1.11
C PRO A 576 33.55 33.19 -0.09
N LEU A 577 32.52 32.35 -0.25
CA LEU A 577 32.54 30.91 0.05
C LEU A 577 31.23 30.24 -0.44
N GLY A 578 31.30 29.72 -1.67
CA GLY A 578 30.71 28.47 -2.18
C GLY A 578 29.26 28.09 -1.84
N LEU A 579 28.33 28.39 -2.76
CA LEU A 579 27.10 27.63 -3.02
C LEU A 579 27.43 26.30 -3.76
N PRO A 580 26.44 25.50 -4.18
CA PRO A 580 25.45 24.75 -3.38
C PRO A 580 25.44 23.28 -3.85
N ARG A 581 24.77 22.33 -3.18
CA ARG A 581 24.66 20.98 -3.77
C ARG A 581 23.33 20.29 -3.41
N THR A 582 22.52 20.13 -4.45
CA THR A 582 21.17 19.59 -4.67
C THR A 582 20.86 18.13 -4.25
N SER A 583 19.55 17.86 -4.20
CA SER A 583 18.70 16.66 -4.04
C SER A 583 19.18 15.31 -4.62
N PHE A 584 18.83 14.19 -3.94
CA PHE A 584 17.96 13.06 -4.41
C PHE A 584 18.31 11.73 -3.71
N ASP A 585 17.29 10.95 -3.33
CA ASP A 585 17.32 9.48 -3.32
C ASP A 585 15.94 8.95 -3.76
N ASN A 586 15.80 8.79 -5.08
CA ASN A 586 15.00 7.75 -5.73
C ASN A 586 16.04 6.77 -6.29
N ILE A 587 16.03 5.53 -5.84
CA ILE A 587 17.03 4.52 -6.24
C ILE A 587 16.49 3.76 -7.46
N HIS A 588 17.09 4.03 -8.62
CA HIS A 588 17.09 3.13 -9.77
C HIS A 588 18.55 2.83 -10.15
N GLU A 589 18.82 1.57 -10.44
CA GLU A 589 20.12 0.95 -10.73
C GLU A 589 20.93 1.66 -11.83
N LEU A 590 22.24 1.75 -11.62
CA LEU A 590 23.24 2.06 -12.65
C LEU A 590 24.46 1.14 -12.41
N THR A 591 24.86 0.40 -13.45
CA THR A 591 25.99 -0.53 -13.40
C THR A 591 27.14 0.04 -14.23
N LEU A 592 28.33 0.21 -13.63
CA LEU A 592 29.56 0.60 -14.33
C LEU A 592 30.22 -0.64 -14.94
N LEU A 593 30.31 -0.68 -16.28
CA LEU A 593 31.05 -1.70 -17.04
C LEU A 593 32.44 -1.16 -17.41
N SER A 594 33.49 -1.80 -16.88
CA SER A 594 34.87 -1.65 -17.34
C SER A 594 35.10 -2.65 -18.47
N VAL A 595 35.21 -2.18 -19.71
CA VAL A 595 35.58 -3.00 -20.87
C VAL A 595 37.06 -2.77 -21.15
N THR A 596 37.89 -3.73 -20.76
CA THR A 596 39.28 -3.81 -21.23
C THR A 596 39.40 -4.94 -22.26
N GLY A 597 39.61 -4.61 -23.53
CA GLY A 597 39.94 -5.57 -24.59
C GLY A 597 40.38 -4.84 -25.86
N PRO A 598 41.47 -5.26 -26.52
CA PRO A 598 42.05 -4.51 -27.64
C PRO A 598 41.25 -4.69 -28.93
N MET A 599 41.28 -3.65 -29.77
CA MET A 599 40.80 -3.66 -31.14
C MET A 599 41.24 -4.91 -31.91
N GLY A 600 40.28 -5.60 -32.50
CA GLY A 600 40.50 -6.72 -33.42
C GLY A 600 39.37 -6.79 -34.43
N VAL A 601 39.66 -6.29 -35.62
CA VAL A 601 38.91 -6.36 -36.90
C VAL A 601 38.04 -7.62 -37.07
N ALA A 602 36.74 -7.44 -37.32
CA ALA A 602 35.94 -8.07 -38.39
C ALA A 602 34.49 -7.59 -38.31
#